data_AF-A0A7V8QNA5-F1
#
_entry.id   AF-A0A7V8QNA5-F1
#
_cell.length_a   1.000
_cell.length_b   1.000
_cell.length_c   1.000
_cell.angle_alpha   90.00
_cell.angle_beta   90.00
_cell.angle_gamma   90.00
#
_symmetry.space_group_name_H-M   'P 1'
#
loop_
_entity.id
_entity.type
_entity.pdbx_description
1 polymer ?
#
loop_
_entity_poly.entity_id
_entity_poly.type
_entity_poly.pdbx_seq_one_letter_code
_entity_poly.pdbx_strand_id
1 'polypeptide(L)'
;LSITHRISGIVNLFSLILLFFWLVVLSLGENNYELFLLVINSFIGKFILIGFTWSMSFHILSGIRHLVWDIGYGFEIKTANISGIIVIASSLILTIIFWLLGRGLI
;
A
#
# COMPACT_ATOMS: atom_id res chain seq x y z
N LEU A 1 -0.13 16.10 3.15
CA LEU A 1 0.07 14.95 2.23
C LEU A 1 1.55 14.65 1.93
N SER A 2 2.43 15.63 1.72
CA SER A 2 3.86 15.35 1.46
C SER A 2 4.55 14.58 2.61
N ILE A 3 4.27 14.89 3.88
CA ILE A 3 4.82 14.12 5.01
C ILE A 3 4.30 12.67 5.02
N THR A 4 3.01 12.48 4.77
CA THR A 4 2.37 11.16 4.65
C THR A 4 3.00 10.35 3.51
N HIS A 5 3.34 11.00 2.38
CA HIS A 5 4.03 10.33 1.28
C HIS A 5 5.42 9.80 1.71
N ARG A 6 6.19 10.60 2.46
CA ARG A 6 7.47 10.15 3.02
C ARG A 6 7.30 8.99 3.99
N ILE A 7 6.35 9.09 4.92
CA ILE A 7 6.05 8.01 5.88
C ILE A 7 5.61 6.74 5.14
N SER A 8 4.73 6.84 4.15
CA SER A 8 4.30 5.68 3.34
C SER A 8 5.46 5.03 2.59
N GLY A 9 6.46 5.81 2.15
CA GLY A 9 7.67 5.25 1.55
C GLY A 9 8.47 4.38 2.53
N ILE A 10 8.61 4.83 3.78
CA ILE A 10 9.27 4.05 4.84
C ILE A 10 8.45 2.79 5.17
N VAL A 11 7.12 2.91 5.28
CA VAL A 11 6.23 1.77 5.51
C VAL A 11 6.34 0.74 4.37
N ASN A 12 6.43 1.19 3.12
CA ASN A 12 6.58 0.31 1.97
C ASN A 12 7.93 -0.42 1.96
N LEU A 13 8.99 0.16 2.54
CA LEU A 13 10.26 -0.55 2.76
C LEU A 13 10.07 -1.76 3.68
N PHE A 14 9.33 -1.60 4.79
CA PHE A 14 9.00 -2.73 5.67
C PHE A 14 8.11 -3.77 4.97
N SER A 15 7.18 -3.33 4.12
CA SER A 15 6.37 -4.24 3.30
C SER A 15 7.23 -5.07 2.35
N LEU A 16 8.25 -4.47 1.73
CA LEU A 16 9.21 -5.17 0.89
C LEU A 16 10.02 -6.21 1.67
N ILE A 17 10.47 -5.88 2.88
CA ILE A 17 11.16 -6.83 3.77
C ILE A 17 10.25 -8.02 4.10
N LEU A 18 8.97 -7.77 4.41
CA LEU A 18 8.01 -8.84 4.65
C LEU A 18 7.80 -9.72 3.41
N LEU A 19 7.79 -9.13 2.21
CA LEU A 19 7.67 -9.87 0.95
C LEU A 19 8.89 -10.79 0.72
N PHE A 20 10.11 -10.32 1.02
CA PHE A 20 11.29 -11.19 0.99
C PHE A 20 11.23 -12.30 2.04
N PHE A 21 10.78 -11.99 3.26
CA PHE A 21 10.60 -12.99 4.30
C PHE A 21 9.60 -14.08 3.86
N TRP A 22 8.50 -13.69 3.22
CA TRP A 22 7.54 -14.63 2.65
C TRP A 22 8.16 -15.55 1.60
N LEU A 23 8.99 -15.01 0.68
CA LEU A 23 9.69 -15.81 -0.32
C LEU A 23 10.68 -16.81 0.31
N VAL A 24 11.38 -16.40 1.38
CA VAL A 24 12.26 -17.30 2.14
C VAL A 24 11.44 -18.42 2.77
N VAL A 25 10.34 -18.12 3.45
CA VAL A 25 9.48 -19.15 4.06
C VAL A 25 8.90 -20.10 3.01
N LEU A 26 8.48 -19.58 1.86
CA LEU A 26 8.04 -20.39 0.73
C LEU A 26 9.12 -21.38 0.25
N SER A 27 10.39 -20.97 0.27
CA SER A 27 11.52 -21.83 -0.11
C SER A 27 11.89 -22.91 0.93
N LEU A 28 11.48 -22.75 2.19
CA LEU A 28 11.81 -23.65 3.30
C LEU A 28 10.87 -24.87 3.40
N GLY A 29 9.96 -25.04 2.42
CA GLY A 29 9.05 -26.19 2.34
C GLY A 29 7.69 -25.97 3.02
N GLU A 30 6.82 -26.95 2.83
CA GLU A 30 5.38 -26.85 3.11
C GLU A 30 5.06 -26.55 4.59
N ASN A 31 5.67 -27.27 5.54
CA ASN A 31 5.41 -27.05 6.97
C ASN A 31 5.66 -25.60 7.42
N ASN A 32 6.74 -24.96 6.93
CA ASN A 32 7.04 -23.58 7.29
C ASN A 32 6.06 -22.61 6.63
N TYR A 33 5.62 -22.92 5.41
CA TYR A 33 4.64 -22.14 4.68
C TYR A 33 3.24 -22.18 5.30
N GLU A 34 2.81 -23.35 5.80
CA GLU A 34 1.53 -23.49 6.52
C GLU A 34 1.49 -22.63 7.78
N LEU A 35 2.57 -22.61 8.56
CA LEU A 35 2.70 -21.73 9.73
C LEU A 35 2.61 -20.26 9.34
N PHE A 36 3.25 -19.85 8.24
CA PHE A 36 3.13 -18.50 7.72
C PHE A 36 1.70 -18.16 7.30
N LEU A 37 1.02 -19.07 6.61
CA LEU A 37 -0.38 -18.89 6.22
C LEU A 37 -1.30 -18.71 7.42
N LEU A 38 -1.08 -19.44 8.52
CA LEU A 38 -1.85 -19.26 9.76
C LEU A 38 -1.68 -17.84 10.33
N VAL A 39 -0.45 -17.33 10.34
CA VAL A 39 -0.16 -15.98 10.83
C VAL A 39 -0.77 -14.91 9.92
N ILE A 40 -0.61 -15.04 8.60
CA ILE A 40 -1.07 -14.02 7.65
C ILE A 40 -2.59 -13.98 7.50
N ASN A 41 -3.25 -15.12 7.67
CA ASN A 41 -4.72 -15.22 7.65
C ASN A 41 -5.37 -14.83 8.98
N SER A 42 -4.59 -14.66 10.06
CA SER A 42 -5.11 -14.10 11.31
C SER A 42 -5.65 -12.67 11.11
N PHE A 43 -6.50 -12.22 12.03
CA PHE A 43 -7.04 -10.85 12.00
C PHE A 43 -5.92 -9.79 11.93
N ILE A 44 -4.85 -9.98 12.72
CA ILE A 44 -3.70 -9.06 12.75
C ILE A 44 -2.93 -9.13 11.43
N GLY A 45 -2.70 -10.33 10.89
CA GLY A 45 -2.02 -10.54 9.61
C GLY A 45 -2.75 -9.83 8.45
N LYS A 46 -4.06 -10.05 8.34
CA LYS A 46 -4.90 -9.37 7.34
C LYS A 46 -4.89 -7.86 7.52
N PHE A 47 -4.99 -7.36 8.76
CA PHE A 47 -4.93 -5.91 9.04
C PHE A 47 -3.60 -5.29 8.56
N ILE A 48 -2.47 -5.95 8.82
CA ILE A 48 -1.15 -5.49 8.34
C ILE A 48 -1.10 -5.48 6.82
N LEU A 49 -1.58 -6.55 6.16
CA LEU A 49 -1.60 -6.63 4.70
C LEU A 49 -2.49 -5.55 4.06
N ILE A 50 -3.66 -5.26 4.63
CA ILE A 50 -4.53 -4.16 4.18
C ILE A 50 -3.79 -2.83 4.33
N GLY A 51 -3.15 -2.62 5.48
CA GLY A 51 -2.35 -1.42 5.75
C GLY A 51 -1.22 -1.22 4.74
N PHE A 52 -0.49 -2.28 4.39
CA PHE A 52 0.54 -2.23 3.36
C PHE A 52 -0.02 -1.98 1.96
N THR A 53 -1.13 -2.62 1.60
CA THR A 53 -1.81 -2.39 0.31
C THR A 53 -2.23 -0.93 0.18
N TRP A 54 -2.78 -0.34 1.25
CA TRP A 54 -3.17 1.06 1.27
C TRP A 54 -1.98 2.01 1.24
N SER A 55 -0.93 1.73 2.03
CA SER A 55 0.32 2.49 2.01
C SER A 55 0.93 2.54 0.60
N MET A 56 0.96 1.40 -0.11
CA MET A 56 1.46 1.34 -1.48
C MET A 56 0.58 2.14 -2.44
N SER A 57 -0.74 1.95 -2.38
CA SER A 57 -1.71 2.68 -3.21
C SER A 57 -1.58 4.20 -3.03
N PHE A 58 -1.54 4.65 -1.78
CA PHE A 58 -1.36 6.06 -1.43
C PHE A 58 -0.01 6.60 -1.92
N HIS A 59 1.08 5.85 -1.73
CA HIS A 59 2.42 6.28 -2.11
C HIS A 59 2.53 6.49 -3.62
N ILE A 60 2.05 5.54 -4.43
CA ILE A 60 2.06 5.63 -5.90
C ILE A 60 1.23 6.83 -6.36
N LEU A 61 -0.01 6.97 -5.88
CA LEU A 61 -0.90 8.05 -6.30
C LEU A 61 -0.38 9.43 -5.90
N SER A 62 0.19 9.54 -4.69
CA SER A 62 0.87 10.78 -4.28
C SER A 62 2.12 11.03 -5.13
N GLY A 63 2.86 9.99 -5.50
CA GLY A 63 4.01 10.07 -6.41
C GLY A 63 3.62 10.57 -7.80
N ILE A 64 2.54 10.06 -8.38
CA ILE A 64 1.97 10.56 -9.65
C ILE A 64 1.63 12.04 -9.53
N ARG A 65 0.99 12.46 -8.43
CA ARG A 65 0.72 13.88 -8.18
C ARG A 65 2.00 14.71 -8.11
N HIS A 66 3.07 14.20 -7.51
CA HIS A 66 4.38 14.87 -7.51
C HIS A 66 4.97 14.98 -8.92
N LEU A 67 4.91 13.91 -9.72
CA LEU A 67 5.36 13.94 -11.12
C LEU A 67 4.57 14.95 -11.97
N VAL A 68 3.27 15.11 -11.72
CA VAL A 68 2.44 16.15 -12.37
C VAL A 68 2.92 17.56 -12.00
N TRP A 69 3.32 17.76 -10.74
CA TRP A 69 3.94 19.03 -10.33
C TRP A 69 5.30 19.24 -11.00
N ASP A 70 6.10 18.19 -11.16
CA ASP A 70 7.43 18.28 -11.81
C ASP A 70 7.33 18.67 -13.30
N ILE A 71 6.22 18.36 -13.98
CA ILE A 71 5.95 18.73 -15.38
C ILE A 71 5.31 20.14 -15.47
N GLY A 72 5.04 20.79 -14.33
CA GLY A 72 4.63 22.19 -14.27
C GLY A 72 3.13 22.45 -14.07
N TYR A 73 2.35 21.42 -13.71
CA TYR A 73 0.90 21.54 -13.53
C TYR A 73 0.50 21.61 -12.04
N GLY A 74 -0.63 22.25 -11.73
CA GLY A 74 -1.30 22.10 -10.43
C GLY A 74 -0.70 22.86 -9.25
N PHE A 75 0.04 23.95 -9.50
CA PHE A 75 0.64 24.79 -8.45
C PHE A 75 -0.33 25.72 -7.72
N GLU A 76 -1.52 25.96 -8.27
CA GLU A 76 -2.55 26.72 -7.57
C GLU A 76 -2.99 26.00 -6.29
N ILE A 77 -3.12 26.72 -5.18
CA ILE A 77 -3.47 26.17 -3.86
C ILE A 77 -4.78 25.35 -3.93
N LYS A 78 -5.78 25.84 -4.66
CA LYS A 78 -7.06 25.15 -4.83
C LYS A 78 -6.86 23.79 -5.52
N THR A 79 -6.07 23.76 -6.58
CA THR A 79 -5.75 22.54 -7.34
C THR A 79 -4.87 21.58 -6.53
N ALA A 80 -3.90 22.08 -5.77
CA ALA A 80 -3.07 21.29 -4.87
C ALA A 80 -3.89 20.63 -3.74
N ASN A 81 -4.90 21.32 -3.22
CA ASN A 81 -5.82 20.77 -2.21
C ASN A 81 -6.76 19.71 -2.80
N ILE A 82 -7.38 19.98 -3.96
CA ILE A 82 -8.29 19.05 -4.64
C ILE A 82 -7.54 17.78 -5.03
N SER A 83 -6.39 17.90 -5.69
CA SER A 83 -5.55 16.75 -6.05
C SER A 83 -5.12 15.94 -4.83
N GLY A 84 -4.95 16.60 -3.68
CA GLY A 84 -4.70 15.92 -2.42
C GLY A 84 -5.86 15.03 -1.94
N ILE A 85 -7.08 15.56 -1.96
CA ILE A 85 -8.29 14.80 -1.59
C ILE A 85 -8.49 13.64 -2.56
N ILE A 86 -8.27 13.86 -3.87
CA ILE A 86 -8.35 12.82 -4.89
C ILE A 86 -7.39 11.67 -4.57
N VAL A 87 -6.13 11.96 -4.20
CA VAL A 87 -5.15 10.91 -3.83
C VAL A 87 -5.66 10.07 -2.66
N ILE A 88 -6.21 10.69 -1.61
CA ILE A 88 -6.73 9.95 -0.44
C ILE A 88 -7.90 9.05 -0.87
N ALA A 89 -8.92 9.62 -1.52
CA ALA A 89 -10.13 8.89 -1.91
C ALA A 89 -9.81 7.74 -2.88
N SER A 90 -9.02 8.02 -3.92
CA SER A 90 -8.62 7.00 -4.91
C SER A 90 -7.74 5.92 -4.29
N SER A 91 -6.86 6.25 -3.33
CA SER A 91 -6.05 5.23 -2.64
C SER A 91 -6.90 4.26 -1.83
N LEU A 92 -7.96 4.73 -1.17
CA LEU A 92 -8.87 3.86 -0.42
C LEU A 92 -9.70 2.99 -1.36
N ILE A 93 -10.23 3.58 -2.44
CA ILE A 93 -10.98 2.85 -3.47
C ILE A 93 -10.10 1.74 -4.09
N LEU A 94 -8.85 2.06 -4.42
CA LEU A 94 -7.92 1.10 -5.00
C LEU A 94 -7.64 -0.05 -4.05
N THR A 95 -7.40 0.22 -2.75
CA THR A 95 -7.25 -0.82 -1.73
C THR A 95 -8.46 -1.73 -1.65
N ILE A 96 -9.67 -1.16 -1.63
CA ILE A 96 -10.92 -1.94 -1.56
C ILE A 96 -11.05 -2.84 -2.80
N ILE A 97 -10.80 -2.30 -3.99
CA ILE A 97 -10.87 -3.06 -5.24
C ILE A 97 -9.86 -4.23 -5.21
N PHE A 98 -8.62 -3.99 -4.79
CA PHE A 98 -7.61 -5.05 -4.66
C PHE A 98 -8.06 -6.18 -3.75
N TRP A 99 -8.64 -5.86 -2.60
CA TRP A 99 -9.06 -6.85 -1.62
C TRP A 99 -10.35 -7.60 -2.03
N LEU A 100 -11.24 -6.95 -2.77
CA LEU A 100 -12.41 -7.60 -3.38
C LEU A 100 -11.98 -8.57 -4.49
N LEU A 101 -11.08 -8.15 -5.38
CA LEU A 101 -10.59 -8.99 -6.49
C LEU A 101 -9.75 -10.16 -5.99
N GLY A 102 -8.87 -9.92 -5.01
CA GLY A 102 -8.03 -10.95 -4.39
C GLY A 102 -8.79 -11.92 -3.48
N ARG A 103 -10.11 -11.74 -3.30
CA ARG A 103 -10.94 -12.46 -2.32
C ARG A 103 -10.37 -12.46 -0.90
N GLY A 104 -9.50 -11.51 -0.53
CA GLY A 104 -8.84 -11.51 0.78
C GLY A 104 -9.79 -11.22 1.95
N LEU A 105 -10.96 -10.61 1.65
CA LEU A 105 -12.02 -10.29 2.61
C LEU A 105 -12.97 -11.46 2.90
N ILE A 106 -12.97 -12.51 2.09
CA ILE A 106 -13.88 -13.67 2.16
C ILE A 106 -13.05 -14.92 2.47
#